data_AF-A0A5N5RNR6-F1
#
_entry.id   AF-A0A5N5RNR6-F1
#
_cell.length_a   1.000
_cell.length_b   1.000
_cell.length_c   1.000
_cell.angle_alpha   90.00
_cell.angle_beta   90.00
_cell.angle_gamma   90.00
#
_symmetry.space_group_name_H-M   'P 1'
#
loop_
_entity.id
_entity.type
_entity.pdbx_description
1 polymer ?
#
loop_
_entity_poly.entity_id
_entity_poly.type
_entity_poly.pdbx_seq_one_letter_code
_entity_poly.pdbx_strand_id
1 'polypeptide(L)'
;MATSALETRFTDRARAVLASQGISVSEYAEKTGQTFDMASRRLNGKVKVSITDLANFAELTGYDPCEFLEDEFVLKPAVLAGREAA
;
A
#
# COMPACT_ATOMS: atom_id res chain seq x y z
N MET A 1 -7.71 -18.37 8.80
CA MET A 1 -6.25 -18.15 8.78
C MET A 1 -5.99 -17.00 9.73
N ALA A 2 -5.10 -17.17 10.71
CA ALA A 2 -4.79 -16.09 11.65
C ALA A 2 -4.01 -15.01 10.89
N THR A 3 -4.62 -13.85 10.67
CA THR A 3 -3.95 -12.69 10.12
C THR A 3 -2.95 -12.20 11.16
N SER A 4 -1.68 -12.07 10.78
CA SER A 4 -0.64 -11.59 11.68
C SER A 4 -0.89 -10.12 12.03
N ALA A 5 -0.38 -9.69 13.19
CA ALA A 5 -0.41 -8.28 13.59
C ALA A 5 0.25 -7.38 12.53
N LEU A 6 1.27 -7.89 11.85
CA LEU A 6 1.96 -7.23 10.76
C LEU A 6 1.06 -7.02 9.52
N GLU A 7 0.38 -8.06 9.08
CA GLU A 7 -0.54 -7.97 7.93
C GLU A 7 -1.67 -6.98 8.22
N THR A 8 -2.18 -6.99 9.45
CA THR A 8 -3.25 -6.06 9.88
C THR A 8 -2.76 -4.61 9.80
N ARG A 9 -1.58 -4.32 10.38
CA ARG A 9 -0.94 -2.98 10.31
C ARG A 9 -0.72 -2.55 8.86
N PHE A 10 -0.17 -3.43 8.02
CA PHE A 10 0.05 -3.13 6.61
C PHE A 10 -1.26 -2.81 5.89
N THR A 11 -2.32 -3.60 6.09
CA THR A 11 -3.59 -3.39 5.40
C THR A 11 -4.27 -2.08 5.80
N ASP A 12 -4.27 -1.75 7.08
CA ASP A 12 -4.86 -0.49 7.56
C ASP A 12 -4.08 0.72 7.00
N ARG A 13 -2.75 0.64 7.03
CA ARG A 13 -1.87 1.69 6.49
C ARG A 13 -1.99 1.81 4.98
N ALA A 14 -1.98 0.71 4.25
CA ALA A 14 -2.13 0.69 2.79
C ALA A 14 -3.45 1.32 2.35
N ARG A 15 -4.56 1.01 3.04
CA ARG A 15 -5.86 1.64 2.76
C ARG A 15 -5.84 3.14 3.05
N ALA A 16 -5.23 3.54 4.17
CA ALA A 16 -5.10 4.95 4.53
C ALA A 16 -4.24 5.72 3.51
N VAL A 17 -3.16 5.12 3.01
CA VAL A 17 -2.32 5.69 1.94
C VAL A 17 -3.11 5.82 0.64
N LEU A 18 -3.78 4.76 0.18
CA LEU A 18 -4.57 4.83 -1.05
C LEU A 18 -5.67 5.89 -0.94
N ALA A 19 -6.33 6.00 0.22
CA ALA A 19 -7.32 7.04 0.48
C ALA A 19 -6.72 8.45 0.52
N SER A 20 -5.54 8.65 1.14
CA SER A 20 -4.88 9.95 1.20
C SER A 20 -4.32 10.39 -0.16
N GLN A 21 -3.94 9.44 -1.01
CA GLN A 21 -3.41 9.68 -2.34
C GLN A 21 -4.48 9.72 -3.44
N GLY A 22 -5.74 9.43 -3.11
CA GLY A 22 -6.84 9.37 -4.08
C GLY A 22 -6.71 8.20 -5.07
N ILE A 23 -5.91 7.18 -4.75
CA ILE A 23 -5.70 6.02 -5.61
C ILE A 23 -6.82 5.01 -5.38
N SER A 24 -7.56 4.70 -6.44
CA SER A 24 -8.61 3.68 -6.40
C SER A 24 -8.02 2.26 -6.37
N VAL A 25 -8.79 1.28 -5.88
CA VAL A 25 -8.36 -0.13 -5.89
C VAL A 25 -8.12 -0.65 -7.32
N SER A 26 -8.89 -0.14 -8.30
CA SER A 26 -8.69 -0.42 -9.72
C SER A 26 -7.37 0.12 -10.23
N GLU A 27 -7.05 1.38 -9.91
CA GLU A 27 -5.78 1.98 -10.33
C GLU A 27 -4.59 1.28 -9.66
N TYR A 28 -4.72 0.92 -8.38
CA TYR A 28 -3.74 0.10 -7.70
C TYR A 28 -3.54 -1.25 -8.39
N ALA A 29 -4.62 -1.93 -8.76
CA ALA A 29 -4.57 -3.23 -9.45
C ALA A 29 -3.86 -3.12 -10.81
N GLU A 30 -4.18 -2.09 -11.61
CA GLU A 30 -3.54 -1.81 -12.89
C GLU A 30 -2.05 -1.54 -12.72
N LYS A 31 -1.67 -0.64 -11.80
CA LYS A 31 -0.27 -0.25 -11.57
C LYS A 31 0.59 -1.38 -11.02
N THR A 32 -0.01 -2.36 -10.34
CA THR A 32 0.70 -3.53 -9.80
C THR A 32 0.54 -4.79 -10.65
N GLY A 33 -0.10 -4.70 -11.83
CA GLY A 33 -0.26 -5.82 -12.76
C GLY A 33 -1.09 -6.98 -12.21
N GLN A 34 -1.97 -6.73 -11.25
CA GLN A 34 -2.81 -7.75 -10.62
C GLN A 34 -4.30 -7.53 -10.96
N THR A 35 -5.13 -8.56 -10.74
CA THR A 35 -6.58 -8.40 -10.91
C THR A 35 -7.18 -7.56 -9.79
N PHE A 36 -8.30 -6.90 -10.08
CA PHE A 36 -9.05 -6.13 -9.08
C PHE A 36 -9.42 -6.97 -7.84
N ASP A 37 -9.85 -8.22 -8.04
CA ASP A 37 -10.16 -9.14 -6.94
C ASP A 37 -8.92 -9.43 -6.07
N MET A 38 -7.75 -9.64 -6.68
CA MET A 38 -6.51 -9.87 -5.94
C MET A 38 -6.08 -8.64 -5.15
N ALA A 39 -6.11 -7.45 -5.77
CA ALA A 39 -5.84 -6.18 -5.12
C ALA A 39 -6.78 -5.93 -3.93
N SER A 40 -8.09 -6.16 -4.14
CA SER A 40 -9.10 -6.02 -3.09
C SER A 40 -8.87 -6.99 -1.93
N ARG A 41 -8.59 -8.27 -2.22
CA ARG A 41 -8.30 -9.26 -1.18
C ARG A 41 -7.03 -8.91 -0.39
N ARG A 42 -6.00 -8.39 -1.06
CA ARG A 42 -4.76 -7.94 -0.43
C ARG A 42 -5.01 -6.77 0.52
N LEU A 43 -5.72 -5.73 0.07
CA LEU A 43 -6.05 -4.57 0.91
C LEU A 43 -6.98 -4.90 2.08
N ASN A 44 -7.73 -5.99 1.98
CA ASN A 44 -8.59 -6.49 3.05
C ASN A 44 -7.95 -7.59 3.92
N GLY A 45 -6.63 -7.85 3.78
CA GLY A 45 -5.92 -8.83 4.60
C GLY A 45 -6.34 -10.29 4.39
N LYS A 46 -6.99 -10.58 3.26
CA LYS A 46 -7.43 -11.94 2.87
C LYS A 46 -6.35 -12.71 2.13
N VAL A 47 -5.23 -12.06 1.83
CA VAL A 47 -4.06 -12.62 1.14
C VAL A 47 -2.84 -12.34 2.00
N LYS A 48 -1.96 -13.34 2.10
CA LYS A 48 -0.67 -13.19 2.76
C LYS A 48 0.17 -12.15 2.02
N VAL A 49 0.65 -11.14 2.73
CA VAL A 49 1.48 -10.08 2.15
C VAL A 49 2.93 -10.55 2.15
N SER A 50 3.57 -10.51 0.98
CA SER A 50 5.01 -10.76 0.88
C SER A 50 5.81 -9.47 1.02
N ILE A 51 7.10 -9.58 1.32
CA ILE A 51 8.02 -8.43 1.34
C ILE A 51 8.07 -7.76 -0.04
N THR A 52 8.01 -8.55 -1.12
CA THR A 52 7.95 -8.04 -2.49
C THR A 52 6.70 -7.21 -2.75
N ASP A 53 5.53 -7.65 -2.26
CA ASP A 53 4.29 -6.88 -2.40
C ASP A 53 4.36 -5.54 -1.67
N LEU A 54 4.99 -5.55 -0.49
CA LEU A 54 5.20 -4.36 0.32
C LEU A 54 6.17 -3.40 -0.37
N ALA A 55 7.26 -3.91 -0.93
CA ALA A 55 8.22 -3.12 -1.71
C ALA A 55 7.56 -2.45 -2.93
N ASN A 56 6.78 -3.21 -3.70
CA ASN A 56 6.06 -2.70 -4.86
C ASN A 56 5.02 -1.64 -4.46
N PHE A 57 4.34 -1.83 -3.32
CA PHE A 57 3.39 -0.85 -2.80
C PHE A 57 4.08 0.44 -2.38
N ALA A 58 5.22 0.33 -1.70
CA ALA A 58 6.02 1.45 -1.24
C ALA A 58 6.57 2.27 -2.42
N GLU A 59 7.11 1.60 -3.45
CA GLU A 59 7.56 2.24 -4.70
C GLU A 59 6.45 3.01 -5.40
N LEU A 60 5.25 2.41 -5.49
CA LEU A 60 4.08 3.05 -6.09
C LEU A 60 3.63 4.31 -5.34
N THR A 61 3.72 4.29 -4.01
CA THR A 61 3.14 5.32 -3.15
C THR A 61 4.16 6.35 -2.67
N GLY A 62 5.45 6.17 -2.98
CA GLY A 62 6.53 7.05 -2.54
C GLY A 62 6.91 6.90 -1.06
N TYR A 63 6.61 5.73 -0.48
CA TYR A 63 7.00 5.37 0.88
C TYR A 63 8.22 4.44 0.85
N ASP A 64 8.91 4.35 1.97
CA ASP A 64 9.89 3.29 2.22
C ASP A 64 9.17 2.05 2.78
N PRO A 65 9.54 0.83 2.34
CA PRO A 65 9.01 -0.41 2.90
C PRO A 65 9.08 -0.49 4.43
N CYS A 66 10.15 0.04 5.03
CA CYS A 66 10.36 0.01 6.48
C CYS A 66 9.31 0.86 7.22
N GLU A 67 8.84 1.97 6.64
CA GLU A 67 7.81 2.83 7.25
C GLU A 67 6.51 2.07 7.54
N PHE A 68 6.18 1.05 6.74
CA PHE A 68 5.01 0.20 6.98
C PHE A 68 5.20 -0.79 8.15
N LEU A 69 6.44 -1.01 8.60
CA LEU A 69 6.80 -1.92 9.68
C LEU A 69 7.05 -1.19 11.01
N GLU A 70 7.36 0.11 10.97
CA GLU A 70 7.58 0.96 12.15
C GLU A 70 6.35 1.01 13.08
N ASP A 71 6.56 1.29 14.36
CA ASP A 71 5.45 1.43 15.32
C ASP A 71 4.61 2.68 15.04
N GLU A 72 5.24 3.76 14.59
CA GLU A 72 4.57 4.98 14.13
C GLU A 72 4.48 5.02 12.61
N PHE A 73 3.33 5.46 12.07
CA PHE A 73 3.11 5.58 10.63
C PHE A 73 2.58 6.97 10.29
N VAL A 74 3.32 7.69 9.45
CA VAL A 74 2.97 9.05 9.03
C VAL A 74 2.38 9.00 7.63
N LEU A 75 1.13 9.46 7.49
CA LEU A 75 0.51 9.62 6.18
C LEU A 75 1.13 10.82 5.46
N LYS A 76 1.95 10.55 4.46
CA LYS A 76 2.44 11.53 3.50
C LYS A 76 1.26 11.98 2.61
N PRO A 77 1.17 13.28 2.28
CA PRO A 77 0.19 13.77 1.32
C PRO A 77 0.38 13.06 -0.03
N ALA A 78 -0.67 13.02 -0.84
CA ALA A 78 -0.60 12.56 -2.23
C ALA A 78 0.62 13.20 -2.88
N VAL A 79 1.64 12.38 -3.19
CA VAL A 79 2.65 12.79 -4.15
C VAL A 79 1.89 12.85 -5.45
N LEU A 80 1.32 14.03 -5.74
CA LEU A 80 0.95 14.41 -7.09
C LEU A 80 2.15 14.02 -7.93
N ALA A 81 1.96 13.05 -8.81
CA ALA A 81 2.98 12.56 -9.72
C ALA A 81 3.67 13.75 -10.37
N GLY A 82 4.83 14.07 -9.83
CA GLY A 82 5.46 15.37 -9.97
C GLY A 82 6.92 15.17 -9.62
N ARG A 83 7.64 14.61 -10.60
CA ARG A 83 9.01 15.05 -10.83
C ARG A 83 9.08 16.56 -10.61
N GLU A 84 10.14 16.97 -9.91
CA GLU A 84 10.61 18.34 -9.71
C GLU A 84 9.92 19.19 -8.64
N ALA A 85 10.67 19.42 -7.57
CA ALA A 85 10.93 20.78 -7.12
C ALA A 85 12.41 20.88 -6.70
N ALA A 86 13.20 21.47 -7.61
CA ALA A 86 14.48 22.19 -7.44
C ALA A 86 15.59 21.60 -6.56
#